data_AF-A0A3B8UNU3-F1
#
_entry.id   AF-A0A3B8UNU3-F1
#
_cell.length_a   1.000
_cell.length_b   1.000
_cell.length_c   1.000
_cell.angle_alpha   90.00
_cell.angle_beta   90.00
_cell.angle_gamma   90.00
#
_symmetry.space_group_name_H-M   'P 1'
#
loop_
_entity.id
_entity.type
_entity.pdbx_description
1 polymer ?
#
loop_
_entity_poly.entity_id
_entity_poly.type
_entity_poly.pdbx_seq_one_letter_code
_entity_poly.pdbx_strand_id
1 'polypeptide(L)' 'MVKKQSDIREKQMKQVYIIGMGPGSRKCLTQQASEAIEHADVIIGSKRLLEAYSNTDKKLFFAVTARDIYDI' A
#
# COMPACT_ATOMS: atom_id res chain seq x y z
N MET A 1 29.65 11.30 28.68
CA MET A 1 29.20 10.37 27.62
C MET A 1 28.05 11.02 26.86
N VAL A 2 28.35 11.65 25.73
CA VAL A 2 27.34 12.23 24.84
C VAL A 2 26.85 11.08 23.95
N LYS A 3 25.57 10.70 24.06
CA LYS A 3 24.96 9.75 23.13
C LYS A 3 25.14 10.32 21.72
N LYS A 4 25.70 9.51 20.80
CA LYS A 4 25.94 9.93 19.43
C LYS A 4 24.63 10.47 18.83
N GLN A 5 24.75 11.59 18.13
CA GLN A 5 23.75 12.23 17.29
C GLN A 5 23.13 11.31 16.20
N SER A 6 23.56 10.04 16.11
CA SER A 6 23.02 9.01 15.21
C SER A 6 21.59 8.57 15.55
N ASP A 7 21.07 8.94 16.73
CA ASP A 7 19.67 8.72 17.12
C ASP A 7 18.71 9.82 16.60
N ILE A 8 19.18 10.73 15.72
CA ILE A 8 18.27 11.57 14.94
C ILE A 8 17.57 10.65 13.93
N ARG A 9 16.48 10.03 14.39
CA ARG A 9 15.40 9.38 13.63
C ARG A 9 15.82 9.05 12.21
N GLU A 10 16.27 7.81 11.99
CA GLU A 10 16.20 7.20 10.68
C GLU A 10 14.78 7.41 10.17
N LYS A 11 14.59 8.41 9.30
CA LYS A 11 13.28 8.81 8.82
C LYS A 11 12.78 7.58 8.06
N GLN A 12 11.89 6.81 8.67
CA GLN A 12 11.43 5.55 8.13
C GLN A 12 11.03 5.76 6.67
N MET A 13 11.85 5.25 5.75
CA MET A 13 11.65 5.43 4.32
C MET A 13 10.31 4.79 3.97
N LYS A 14 9.40 5.60 3.46
CA LYS A 14 8.11 5.10 2.98
C LYS A 14 8.37 4.33 1.69
N GLN A 15 8.04 3.05 1.67
CA GLN A 15 8.14 2.21 0.49
C GLN A 15 6.80 2.23 -0.25
N VAL A 16 6.86 2.39 -1.57
CA VAL A 16 5.68 2.34 -2.45
C VAL A 16 5.86 1.23 -3.47
N TYR A 17 4.82 0.44 -3.68
CA TYR A 17 4.74 -0.57 -4.74
C TYR A 17 3.61 -0.19 -5.69
N ILE A 18 3.89 -0.16 -6.99
CA ILE A 18 2.87 -0.03 -8.04
C ILE A 18 2.55 -1.44 -8.54
N ILE A 19 1.34 -1.92 -8.27
CA ILE A 19 0.95 -3.30 -8.53
C ILE A 19 -0.10 -3.34 -9.64
N GLY A 20 0.19 -4.11 -10.70
CA GLY A 20 -0.80 -4.44 -11.73
C GLY A 20 -1.76 -5.53 -11.24
N MET A 21 -3.04 -5.19 -11.04
CA MET A 21 -4.08 -6.13 -10.57
C MET A 21 -4.62 -7.09 -11.66
N GLY A 22 -4.14 -6.94 -12.90
CA GLY A 22 -4.68 -7.66 -14.06
C GLY A 22 -6.17 -7.33 -14.29
N PRO A 23 -7.01 -8.30 -14.72
CA PRO A 23 -8.43 -8.07 -14.97
C PRO A 23 -9.24 -7.74 -13.70
N GLY A 24 -8.66 -7.88 -12.49
CA GLY A 24 -9.27 -7.49 -11.22
C GLY A 24 -9.65 -8.66 -10.29
N SER A 25 -9.57 -9.91 -10.77
CA SER A 25 -9.71 -11.09 -9.91
C SER A 25 -8.41 -11.36 -9.15
N ARG A 26 -8.50 -11.68 -7.85
CA ARG A 26 -7.33 -12.09 -7.04
C ARG A 26 -6.60 -13.31 -7.61
N LYS A 27 -7.31 -14.17 -8.36
CA LYS A 27 -6.72 -15.34 -9.04
C LYS A 27 -5.73 -14.97 -10.16
N CYS A 28 -5.75 -13.72 -10.62
CA CYS A 28 -4.88 -13.23 -11.67
C CYS A 28 -3.64 -12.49 -11.14
N LEU A 29 -3.50 -12.38 -9.81
CA LEU A 29 -2.31 -11.81 -9.21
C LEU A 29 -1.15 -12.79 -9.30
N THR A 30 0.03 -12.25 -9.56
CA THR A 30 1.26 -13.00 -9.31
C THR A 30 1.43 -13.19 -7.81
N GLN A 31 2.22 -14.20 -7.44
CA GLN A 31 2.56 -14.44 -6.04
C GLN A 31 3.22 -13.20 -5.40
N GLN A 32 4.18 -12.60 -6.10
CA GLN A 32 4.87 -11.38 -5.65
C GLN A 32 3.91 -10.21 -5.40
N ALA A 33 2.90 -10.02 -6.26
CA ALA A 33 1.89 -8.98 -6.05
C ALA A 33 1.03 -9.26 -4.82
N SER A 34 0.66 -10.53 -4.61
CA SER A 34 -0.14 -10.94 -3.45
C SER A 34 0.62 -10.73 -2.15
N GLU A 35 1.89 -11.12 -2.11
CA GLU A 35 2.79 -10.91 -0.96
C GLU A 35 2.99 -9.42 -0.66
N ALA A 36 3.24 -8.59 -1.69
CA ALA A 36 3.39 -7.14 -1.49
C ALA A 36 2.11 -6.50 -0.91
N ILE A 37 0.92 -6.94 -1.36
CA ILE A 37 -0.36 -6.47 -0.81
C ILE A 37 -0.54 -6.94 0.63
N GLU A 38 -0.21 -8.19 0.94
CA GLU A 38 -0.33 -8.78 2.28
C GLU A 38 0.55 -8.05 3.30
N HIS A 39 1.76 -7.62 2.92
CA HIS A 39 2.66 -6.90 3.82
C HIS A 39 2.45 -5.37 3.80
N ALA A 40 1.64 -4.84 2.89
CA ALA A 40 1.37 -3.41 2.84
C ALA A 40 0.54 -2.94 4.04
N ASP A 41 0.98 -1.84 4.65
CA ASP A 41 0.26 -1.13 5.71
C ASP A 41 -1.05 -0.50 5.19
N VAL A 42 -1.01 -0.03 3.94
CA VAL A 42 -2.09 0.72 3.27
C VAL A 42 -2.21 0.27 1.83
N ILE A 43 -3.45 0.10 1.35
CA ILE A 43 -3.72 -0.13 -0.07
C ILE A 43 -4.52 1.06 -0.62
N ILE A 44 -4.06 1.62 -1.74
CA ILE A 44 -4.67 2.75 -2.43
C ILE A 44 -5.06 2.29 -3.84
N GLY A 45 -6.29 2.59 -4.27
CA GLY A 45 -6.75 2.23 -5.61
C GLY A 45 -8.26 2.39 -5.81
N SER A 46 -8.75 2.08 -7.01
CA SER A 46 -10.17 2.23 -7.34
C SER A 46 -11.05 1.29 -6.51
N LYS A 47 -12.30 1.69 -6.23
CA LYS A 47 -13.29 0.87 -5.51
C LYS A 47 -13.40 -0.56 -6.05
N ARG A 48 -13.52 -0.72 -7.37
CA ARG A 48 -13.60 -2.01 -8.06
C ARG A 48 -12.44 -2.96 -7.72
N LEU A 49 -11.22 -2.43 -7.55
CA LEU A 49 -10.05 -3.24 -7.22
C LEU A 49 -9.97 -3.57 -5.72
N LEU A 50 -10.32 -2.58 -4.88
CA LEU A 50 -10.19 -2.69 -3.43
C LEU A 50 -11.35 -3.44 -2.75
N GLU A 51 -12.51 -3.57 -3.41
CA GLU A 51 -13.63 -4.38 -2.93
C GLU A 51 -13.20 -5.82 -2.58
N ALA A 52 -12.23 -6.38 -3.29
CA ALA A 52 -11.66 -7.71 -3.02
C ALA A 52 -10.94 -7.82 -1.66
N TYR A 53 -10.64 -6.69 -1.02
CA TYR A 53 -9.96 -6.58 0.28
C TYR A 53 -10.86 -5.96 1.37
N SER A 54 -12.12 -5.65 1.06
CA SER A 54 -13.07 -5.01 2.00
C SER A 54 -13.32 -5.82 3.28
N ASN A 55 -13.14 -7.14 3.22
CA ASN A 55 -13.30 -8.05 4.36
C ASN A 55 -11.97 -8.34 5.10
N THR A 56 -10.96 -7.50 4.92
CA THR A 56 -9.65 -7.62 5.59
C THR A 56 -9.42 -6.44 6.53
N ASP A 57 -8.51 -6.58 7.50
CA ASP A 57 -8.14 -5.49 8.42
C ASP A 57 -7.25 -4.41 7.77
N LYS A 58 -7.04 -4.48 6.45
CA LYS A 58 -6.17 -3.54 5.75
C LYS A 58 -6.82 -2.16 5.65
N LYS A 59 -5.99 -1.13 5.79
CA LYS A 59 -6.43 0.25 5.56
C LYS A 59 -6.57 0.49 4.05
N LEU A 60 -7.80 0.74 3.62
CA LEU A 60 -8.14 0.97 2.21
C LEU A 60 -8.44 2.45 1.98
N PHE A 61 -7.86 3.02 0.92
CA PHE A 61 -8.23 4.34 0.42
C PHE A 61 -8.66 4.26 -1.04
N PHE A 62 -9.88 4.70 -1.31
CA PHE A 62 -10.41 4.72 -2.67
C PHE A 62 -9.91 5.95 -3.41
N ALA A 63 -9.14 5.72 -4.48
CA ALA A 63 -8.57 6.77 -5.32
C ALA A 63 -8.63 6.34 -6.79
N VAL A 64 -9.06 7.25 -7.66
CA VAL A 64 -9.07 7.07 -9.13
C VAL A 64 -8.35 8.21 -9.86
N THR A 65 -8.08 9.32 -9.16
CA THR A 65 -7.27 10.43 -9.63
C THR A 65 -6.09 10.67 -8.69
N ALA A 66 -5.07 11.39 -9.16
CA ALA A 66 -3.94 11.77 -8.31
C ALA A 66 -4.36 12.69 -7.15
N ARG A 67 -5.43 13.49 -7.33
CA ARG A 67 -5.95 14.41 -6.30
C ARG A 67 -6.46 13.64 -5.09
N ASP A 68 -7.15 12.52 -5.33
CA ASP A 68 -7.63 11.62 -4.28
C ASP A 68 -6.49 11.04 -3.42
N ILE A 69 -5.25 11.05 -3.91
CA ILE A 69 -4.06 10.56 -3.19
C ILE A 69 -3.37 11.67 -2.41
N TYR A 70 -3.33 12.90 -2.95
CA TYR A 70 -2.69 14.04 -2.28
C TYR A 70 -3.36 14.40 -0.95
N ASP A 71 -4.66 14.15 -0.83
CA ASP A 71 -5.47 14.48 0.35
C ASP A 71 -5.49 13.37 1.43
N ILE A 72 -4.76 12.26 1.22
CA ILE A 72 -4.62 11.13 2.17
C ILE A 72 -3.51 11.42 3.19
#